data_AF-A0A077ARY9-F1
#
_entry.id   AF-A0A077ARY9-F1
#
_cell.length_a   1.000
_cell.length_b   1.000
_cell.length_c   1.000
_cell.angle_alpha   90.00
_cell.angle_beta   90.00
_cell.angle_gamma   90.00
#
_symmetry.space_group_name_H-M   'P 1'
#
loop_
_entity.id
_entity.type
_entity.pdbx_description
1 polymer ?
#
loop_
_entity_poly.entity_id
_entity_poly.type
_entity_poly.pdbx_seq_one_letter_code
_entity_poly.pdbx_strand_id
1 'polypeptide(L)'
;MITPESGSSEAEKKKKDKALKSKKPYKTKLPQNIELSTEWINEALRLGIHPTWVEDIFDEFKDYWVNEASGKEALHANWFRVWSNRCRSQLSWTTKNPHSTNQKTLPLSELIPVTINESDQEIKEIREKILEILGAATYQSWFQNAVILKQADRLTIETNRSLFRDTIERQYRAKIEEHLGITVQVCLNTGAGE
;
A
#
# COMPACT_ATOMS: atom_id res chain seq x y z
N MET A 1 -27.68 20.68 -79.39
CA MET A 1 -26.66 21.72 -79.16
C MET A 1 -26.15 21.54 -77.74
N ILE A 2 -24.95 21.00 -77.56
CA ILE A 2 -24.28 20.91 -76.25
C ILE A 2 -22.88 21.45 -76.49
N THR A 3 -22.63 22.65 -76.00
CA THR A 3 -21.29 23.23 -75.89
C THR A 3 -20.61 22.75 -74.61
N PRO A 4 -19.27 22.62 -74.63
CA PRO A 4 -18.43 22.16 -73.53
C PRO A 4 -17.96 23.34 -72.66
N GLU A 5 -17.39 23.04 -71.48
CA GLU A 5 -16.18 23.67 -70.90
C GLU A 5 -16.01 23.13 -69.47
N SER A 6 -14.93 22.41 -69.14
CA SER A 6 -13.56 22.89 -68.92
C SER A 6 -13.39 23.59 -67.58
N GLY A 7 -12.43 23.11 -66.78
CA GLY A 7 -11.77 23.96 -65.79
C GLY A 7 -11.71 23.44 -64.35
N SER A 8 -10.62 22.71 -64.06
CA SER A 8 -9.63 23.10 -63.03
C SER A 8 -10.07 23.28 -61.57
N SER A 9 -9.52 22.45 -60.67
CA SER A 9 -8.73 22.94 -59.51
C SER A 9 -8.20 21.79 -58.65
N GLU A 10 -7.21 21.08 -59.19
CA GLU A 10 -6.34 20.19 -58.43
C GLU A 10 -5.28 21.00 -57.66
N ALA A 11 -5.72 21.93 -56.80
CA ALA A 11 -4.84 22.83 -56.05
C ALA A 11 -5.32 23.17 -54.63
N GLU A 12 -6.29 22.45 -54.06
CA GLU A 12 -6.83 22.75 -52.72
C GLU A 12 -6.61 21.67 -51.64
N LYS A 13 -5.64 20.76 -51.82
CA LYS A 13 -5.33 19.70 -50.83
C LYS A 13 -4.07 19.93 -49.98
N LYS A 14 -3.48 21.12 -49.98
CA LYS A 14 -2.30 21.43 -49.13
C LYS A 14 -2.50 22.65 -48.24
N LYS A 15 -3.57 22.69 -47.43
CA LYS A 15 -3.72 23.75 -46.41
C LYS A 15 -4.58 23.36 -45.19
N LYS A 16 -4.68 22.07 -44.85
CA LYS A 16 -5.46 21.61 -43.68
C LYS A 16 -4.68 20.86 -42.58
N ASP A 17 -3.36 20.78 -42.66
CA ASP A 17 -2.55 20.04 -41.65
C ASP A 17 -1.73 20.94 -40.70
N LYS A 18 -2.09 22.22 -40.55
CA LYS A 18 -1.26 23.17 -39.77
C LYS A 18 -2.05 24.08 -38.84
N ALA A 19 -2.96 23.53 -38.02
CA ALA A 19 -3.60 24.34 -36.97
C ALA A 19 -4.05 23.60 -35.70
N LEU A 20 -3.73 22.31 -35.47
CA LEU A 20 -3.79 21.74 -34.12
C LEU A 20 -2.46 22.02 -33.39
N LYS A 21 -2.20 23.31 -33.13
CA LYS A 21 -1.28 23.68 -32.04
C LYS A 21 -1.96 23.22 -30.76
N SER A 22 -1.56 22.06 -30.25
CA SER A 22 -2.02 21.54 -28.97
C SER A 22 -1.83 22.62 -27.89
N LYS A 23 -2.93 23.21 -27.42
CA LYS A 23 -2.89 24.15 -26.30
C LYS A 23 -2.24 23.40 -25.13
N LYS A 24 -1.18 23.97 -24.55
CA LYS A 24 -0.53 23.38 -23.36
C LYS A 24 -1.60 23.16 -22.29
N PRO A 25 -1.64 22.00 -21.62
CA PRO A 25 -2.67 21.72 -20.64
C PRO A 25 -2.57 22.73 -19.49
N TYR A 26 -3.72 23.27 -19.08
CA TYR A 26 -3.79 24.26 -18.01
C TYR A 26 -3.36 23.60 -16.69
N LYS A 27 -2.44 24.23 -15.96
CA LYS A 27 -1.98 23.72 -14.67
C LYS A 27 -2.93 24.21 -13.58
N THR A 28 -3.37 23.31 -12.71
CA THR A 28 -4.30 23.61 -11.62
C THR A 28 -3.67 23.24 -10.27
N LYS A 29 -4.15 23.88 -9.20
CA LYS A 29 -3.89 23.43 -7.83
C LYS A 29 -4.69 22.16 -7.53
N LEU A 30 -4.23 21.39 -6.55
CA LEU A 30 -5.00 20.25 -6.05
C LEU A 30 -6.26 20.79 -5.36
N PRO A 31 -7.47 20.27 -5.66
CA PRO A 31 -8.67 20.69 -4.96
C PRO A 31 -8.57 20.37 -3.46
N GLN A 32 -8.94 21.32 -2.60
CA GLN A 32 -8.83 21.17 -1.15
C GLN A 32 -9.73 20.04 -0.60
N ASN A 33 -10.87 19.84 -1.25
CA ASN A 33 -11.84 18.79 -0.92
C ASN A 33 -11.69 17.57 -1.84
N ILE A 34 -10.49 17.29 -2.36
CA ILE A 34 -10.28 16.06 -3.10
C ILE A 34 -10.46 14.86 -2.17
N GLU A 35 -11.25 13.91 -2.61
CA GLU A 35 -11.48 12.62 -1.97
C GLU A 35 -10.72 11.54 -2.74
N LEU A 36 -10.34 10.48 -2.03
CA LEU A 36 -9.66 9.34 -2.61
C LEU A 36 -10.66 8.52 -3.45
N SER A 37 -10.66 8.73 -4.77
CA SER A 37 -11.56 8.02 -5.66
C SER A 37 -11.11 6.57 -5.92
N THR A 38 -12.05 5.71 -6.31
CA THR A 38 -11.78 4.31 -6.68
C THR A 38 -10.70 4.18 -7.76
N GLU A 39 -10.61 5.13 -8.70
CA GLU A 39 -9.58 5.13 -9.74
C GLU A 39 -8.17 5.30 -9.16
N TRP A 40 -8.01 6.15 -8.15
CA TRP A 40 -6.73 6.41 -7.50
C TRP A 40 -6.30 5.23 -6.62
N ILE A 41 -7.27 4.60 -5.96
CA ILE A 41 -7.07 3.36 -5.20
C ILE A 41 -6.60 2.26 -6.14
N ASN A 42 -7.34 2.01 -7.22
CA ASN A 42 -7.01 0.96 -8.18
C ASN A 42 -5.62 1.16 -8.78
N GLU A 43 -5.21 2.40 -9.09
CA GLU A 43 -3.87 2.68 -9.59
C GLU A 43 -2.78 2.41 -8.54
N ALA A 44 -3.02 2.76 -7.27
CA ALA A 44 -2.07 2.46 -6.19
C ALA A 44 -1.92 0.94 -6.00
N LEU A 45 -3.03 0.20 -5.97
CA LEU A 45 -3.04 -1.27 -5.87
C LEU A 45 -2.36 -1.92 -7.07
N ARG A 46 -2.64 -1.44 -8.29
CA ARG A 46 -2.01 -1.92 -9.53
C ARG A 46 -0.50 -1.70 -9.52
N LEU A 47 -0.01 -0.64 -8.87
CA LEU A 47 1.41 -0.37 -8.69
C LEU A 47 2.04 -1.22 -7.57
N GLY A 48 1.24 -1.91 -6.75
CA GLY A 48 1.70 -2.78 -5.67
C GLY A 48 1.74 -2.11 -4.29
N ILE A 49 1.07 -0.96 -4.12
CA ILE A 49 0.86 -0.36 -2.80
C ILE A 49 -0.13 -1.23 -2.01
N HIS A 50 0.18 -1.48 -0.74
CA HIS A 50 -0.71 -2.24 0.13
C HIS A 50 -2.03 -1.47 0.38
N PRO A 51 -3.22 -2.11 0.31
CA PRO A 51 -4.51 -1.42 0.44
C PRO A 51 -4.65 -0.54 1.67
N THR A 52 -4.14 -1.00 2.83
CA THR A 52 -4.23 -0.25 4.09
C THR A 52 -3.32 0.98 4.15
N TRP A 53 -2.36 1.12 3.24
CA TRP A 53 -1.47 2.29 3.18
C TRP A 53 -1.97 3.32 2.17
N VAL A 54 -2.94 2.96 1.32
CA VAL A 54 -3.39 3.85 0.24
C VAL A 54 -3.97 5.13 0.82
N GLU A 55 -4.78 5.02 1.88
CA GLU A 55 -5.37 6.17 2.58
C GLU A 55 -4.29 7.03 3.24
N ASP A 56 -3.40 6.43 4.04
CA ASP A 56 -2.30 7.15 4.70
C ASP A 56 -1.41 7.90 3.70
N ILE A 57 -1.00 7.23 2.61
CA ILE A 57 -0.16 7.82 1.57
C ILE A 57 -0.93 8.93 0.83
N PHE A 58 -2.25 8.78 0.65
CA PHE A 58 -3.08 9.80 0.02
C PHE A 58 -3.27 11.02 0.92
N ASP A 59 -3.43 10.83 2.23
CA ASP A 59 -3.51 11.91 3.20
C ASP A 59 -2.20 12.69 3.27
N GLU A 60 -1.04 12.00 3.34
CA GLU A 60 0.27 12.66 3.22
C GLU A 60 0.42 13.44 1.92
N PHE A 61 -0.03 12.84 0.80
CA PHE A 61 0.01 13.47 -0.50
C PHE A 61 -0.86 14.74 -0.53
N LYS A 62 -2.06 14.67 0.03
CA LYS A 62 -2.99 15.79 0.11
C LYS A 62 -2.44 16.89 1.02
N ASP A 63 -1.95 16.53 2.20
CA ASP A 63 -1.38 17.48 3.16
C ASP A 63 -0.21 18.25 2.54
N TYR A 64 0.74 17.55 1.94
CA TYR A 64 1.87 18.16 1.24
C TYR A 64 1.41 19.11 0.12
N TRP A 65 0.51 18.68 -0.76
CA TRP A 65 0.13 19.48 -1.94
C TRP A 65 -0.86 20.60 -1.66
N VAL A 66 -1.68 20.49 -0.61
CA VAL A 66 -2.64 21.52 -0.20
C VAL A 66 -1.99 22.54 0.72
N ASN A 67 -1.17 22.10 1.67
CA ASN A 67 -0.66 22.95 2.75
C ASN A 67 0.81 23.38 2.55
N GLU A 68 1.68 22.48 2.10
CA GLU A 68 3.13 22.78 2.01
C GLU A 68 3.54 23.34 0.64
N ALA A 69 3.02 22.76 -0.44
CA ALA A 69 3.39 23.14 -1.79
C ALA A 69 2.90 24.56 -2.11
N SER A 70 3.81 25.42 -2.56
CA SER A 70 3.50 26.82 -2.88
C SER A 70 4.00 27.23 -4.27
N GLY A 71 3.45 28.34 -4.78
CA GLY A 71 3.89 28.94 -6.04
C GLY A 71 3.71 28.03 -7.28
N LYS A 72 4.76 27.92 -8.09
CA LYS A 72 4.73 27.18 -9.37
C LYS A 72 4.77 25.67 -9.19
N GLU A 73 5.22 25.18 -8.04
CA GLU A 73 5.33 23.76 -7.74
C GLU A 73 3.96 23.17 -7.44
N ALA A 74 3.08 23.90 -6.75
CA ALA A 74 1.70 23.49 -6.47
C ALA A 74 0.77 23.40 -7.71
N LEU A 75 1.28 23.61 -8.93
CA LEU A 75 0.49 23.69 -10.15
C LEU A 75 0.83 22.54 -11.10
N HIS A 76 -0.10 21.59 -11.22
CA HIS A 76 0.04 20.43 -12.09
C HIS A 76 -1.10 20.33 -13.10
N ALA A 77 -0.78 19.83 -14.29
CA ALA A 77 -1.77 19.61 -15.35
C ALA A 77 -2.53 18.28 -15.20
N ASN A 78 -1.94 17.32 -14.48
CA ASN A 78 -2.51 16.00 -14.28
C ASN A 78 -2.10 15.49 -12.90
N TRP A 79 -2.98 15.68 -11.93
CA TRP A 79 -2.77 15.27 -10.54
C TRP A 79 -2.70 13.75 -10.38
N PHE A 80 -3.44 13.00 -11.18
CA PHE A 80 -3.37 11.53 -11.19
C PHE A 80 -1.97 11.02 -11.52
N ARG A 81 -1.28 11.66 -12.47
CA ARG A 81 0.12 11.32 -12.78
C ARG A 81 1.07 11.64 -11.62
N VAL A 82 0.84 12.75 -10.91
CA VAL A 82 1.64 13.11 -9.72
C VAL A 82 1.44 12.07 -8.62
N TRP A 83 0.19 11.64 -8.42
CA TRP A 83 -0.16 10.54 -7.51
C TRP A 83 0.54 9.23 -7.89
N SER A 84 0.42 8.76 -9.13
CA SER A 84 1.11 7.52 -9.56
C SER A 84 2.62 7.60 -9.35
N ASN A 85 3.23 8.78 -9.55
CA ASN A 85 4.65 8.99 -9.30
C ASN A 85 4.98 8.95 -7.80
N ARG A 86 4.14 9.51 -6.93
CA ARG A 86 4.26 9.39 -5.47
C ARG A 86 4.22 7.92 -5.06
N CYS A 87 3.26 7.14 -5.55
CA CYS A 87 3.17 5.70 -5.28
C CYS A 87 4.44 4.95 -5.72
N ARG A 88 4.96 5.22 -6.92
CA ARG A 88 6.24 4.64 -7.38
C ARG A 88 7.41 5.07 -6.51
N SER A 89 7.43 6.33 -6.06
CA SER A 89 8.47 6.83 -5.18
C SER A 89 8.45 6.09 -3.84
N GLN A 90 7.26 5.87 -3.27
CA GLN A 90 7.10 5.12 -2.02
C GLN A 90 7.63 3.69 -2.16
N LEU A 91 7.28 2.99 -3.24
CA LEU A 91 7.82 1.65 -3.53
C LEU A 91 9.34 1.67 -3.73
N SER A 92 9.87 2.70 -4.39
CA SER A 92 11.32 2.83 -4.60
C SER A 92 12.07 3.12 -3.30
N TRP A 93 11.44 3.86 -2.38
CA TRP A 93 11.97 4.14 -1.06
C TRP A 93 11.93 2.90 -0.19
N THR A 94 10.84 2.15 -0.15
CA THR A 94 10.76 0.89 0.61
C THR A 94 11.68 -0.20 0.06
N THR A 95 11.98 -0.20 -1.23
CA THR A 95 12.92 -1.17 -1.84
C THR A 95 14.38 -0.78 -1.72
N LYS A 96 14.72 0.52 -1.73
CA LYS A 96 16.11 0.99 -1.57
C LYS A 96 16.51 1.25 -0.12
N ASN A 97 15.53 1.64 0.70
CA ASN A 97 15.62 1.85 2.13
C ASN A 97 14.40 1.14 2.77
N PRO A 98 14.41 -0.20 2.92
CA PRO A 98 13.39 -0.87 3.72
C PRO A 98 13.43 -0.23 5.09
N HIS A 99 12.40 0.56 5.42
CA HIS A 99 12.37 1.53 6.52
C HIS A 99 13.57 1.48 7.48
N SER A 100 14.53 2.38 7.27
CA SER A 100 15.31 2.90 8.38
C SER A 100 14.36 3.68 9.29
N THR A 101 13.65 2.94 10.14
CA THR A 101 13.13 3.43 11.41
C THR A 101 14.10 2.87 12.44
N ASN A 102 15.19 3.60 12.72
CA ASN A 102 16.18 3.28 13.78
C ASN A 102 16.35 1.78 14.07
N GLN A 103 16.76 1.00 13.08
CA GLN A 103 17.25 -0.36 13.33
C GLN A 103 18.74 -0.27 13.57
N LYS A 104 19.13 -0.43 14.83
CA LYS A 104 20.50 -0.79 15.22
C LYS A 104 20.75 -2.16 14.58
N THR A 105 21.55 -2.19 13.52
CA THR A 105 21.92 -3.42 12.82
C THR A 105 22.74 -4.30 13.77
N LEU A 106 22.19 -5.43 14.20
CA LEU A 106 22.96 -6.47 14.88
C LEU A 106 23.75 -7.31 13.84
N PRO A 107 24.97 -7.77 14.19
CA PRO A 107 25.87 -8.44 13.26
C PRO A 107 25.36 -9.82 12.84
N LEU A 108 25.74 -10.21 11.62
CA LEU A 108 25.39 -11.43 10.88
C LEU A 108 25.83 -12.75 11.56
N SER A 109 26.26 -12.71 12.83
CA SER A 109 26.83 -13.83 13.59
C SER A 109 25.82 -14.60 14.46
N GLU A 110 24.56 -14.18 14.54
CA GLU A 110 23.50 -14.90 15.27
C GLU A 110 22.51 -15.62 14.34
N LEU A 111 23.00 -16.14 13.21
CA LEU A 111 22.29 -17.18 12.47
C LEU A 111 22.33 -18.48 13.31
N ILE A 112 21.43 -18.58 14.28
CA ILE A 112 21.11 -19.86 14.93
C ILE A 112 20.44 -20.75 13.87
N PRO A 113 20.87 -22.01 13.70
CA PRO A 113 20.43 -22.88 12.63
C PRO A 113 18.93 -23.13 12.70
N VAL A 114 18.28 -22.97 11.55
CA VAL A 114 16.97 -23.53 11.21
C VAL A 114 16.93 -24.98 11.67
N THR A 115 16.28 -25.21 12.80
CA THR A 115 15.97 -26.54 13.30
C THR A 115 14.47 -26.73 13.05
N ILE A 116 14.16 -27.37 11.93
CA ILE A 116 12.81 -27.79 11.56
C ILE A 116 12.46 -28.94 12.50
N ASN A 117 11.77 -28.65 13.60
CA ASN A 117 11.21 -29.65 14.51
C ASN A 117 9.71 -29.41 14.59
N GLU A 118 8.90 -30.46 14.42
CA GLU A 118 7.45 -30.70 14.60
C GLU A 118 6.50 -29.53 15.01
N SER A 119 6.97 -28.57 15.81
CA SER A 119 6.35 -27.28 16.16
C SER A 119 5.82 -26.47 14.97
N ASP A 120 6.48 -26.50 13.81
CA ASP A 120 6.08 -25.65 12.67
C ASP A 120 4.76 -26.10 12.01
N GLN A 121 4.47 -27.40 12.01
CA GLN A 121 3.22 -27.91 11.44
C GLN A 121 2.03 -27.59 12.34
N GLU A 122 2.18 -27.74 13.66
CA GLU A 122 1.15 -27.32 14.61
C GLU A 122 0.94 -25.80 14.59
N ILE A 123 2.02 -25.02 14.49
CA ILE A 123 1.91 -23.56 14.33
C ILE A 123 1.21 -23.22 13.02
N LYS A 124 1.52 -23.93 11.92
CA LYS A 124 0.85 -23.74 10.63
C LYS A 124 -0.64 -24.06 10.70
N GLU A 125 -1.02 -25.12 11.41
CA GLU A 125 -2.43 -25.47 11.63
C GLU A 125 -3.15 -24.44 12.52
N ILE A 126 -2.50 -23.93 13.56
CA ILE A 126 -3.04 -22.82 14.36
C ILE A 126 -3.22 -21.58 13.49
N ARG A 127 -2.23 -21.27 12.65
CA ARG A 127 -2.26 -20.17 11.69
C ARG A 127 -3.44 -20.29 10.73
N GLU A 128 -3.65 -21.48 10.16
CA GLU A 128 -4.79 -21.76 9.27
C GLU A 128 -6.14 -21.69 10.00
N LYS A 129 -6.23 -22.16 11.25
CA LYS A 129 -7.45 -22.02 12.06
C LYS A 129 -7.76 -20.56 12.41
N ILE A 130 -6.76 -19.77 12.81
CA ILE A 130 -6.95 -18.34 13.07
C ILE A 130 -7.35 -17.63 11.77
N LEU A 131 -6.76 -17.99 10.63
CA LEU A 131 -7.17 -17.51 9.31
C LEU A 131 -8.64 -17.82 9.01
N GLU A 132 -9.11 -19.03 9.31
CA GLU A 132 -10.51 -19.44 9.12
C GLU A 132 -11.47 -18.65 10.02
N ILE A 133 -11.11 -18.44 11.30
CA ILE A 133 -11.95 -17.72 12.27
C ILE A 133 -12.01 -16.22 11.95
N LEU A 134 -10.91 -15.62 11.51
CA LEU A 134 -10.78 -14.17 11.31
C LEU A 134 -10.98 -13.71 9.86
N GLY A 135 -10.90 -14.63 8.92
CA GLY A 135 -10.89 -14.36 7.48
C GLY A 135 -9.54 -13.86 6.96
N ALA A 136 -9.29 -14.12 5.67
CA ALA A 136 -8.02 -13.82 5.01
C ALA A 136 -7.61 -12.34 5.05
N ALA A 137 -8.57 -11.42 5.00
CA ALA A 137 -8.32 -9.98 5.01
C ALA A 137 -7.74 -9.47 6.35
N THR A 138 -8.20 -10.03 7.46
CA THR A 138 -7.78 -9.67 8.82
C THR A 138 -6.45 -10.33 9.19
N TYR A 139 -6.27 -11.57 8.74
CA TYR A 139 -5.16 -12.43 9.13
C TYR A 139 -3.83 -12.02 8.49
N GLN A 140 -3.83 -11.63 7.22
CA GLN A 140 -2.60 -11.40 6.47
C GLN A 140 -1.78 -10.21 6.98
N SER A 141 -2.41 -9.14 7.49
CA SER A 141 -1.66 -7.94 7.90
C SER A 141 -1.18 -7.99 9.35
N TRP A 142 -1.93 -8.62 10.25
CA TRP A 142 -1.64 -8.61 11.69
C TRP A 142 -0.92 -9.87 12.19
N PHE A 143 -1.27 -11.04 11.65
CA PHE A 143 -0.73 -12.33 12.11
C PHE A 143 0.45 -12.83 11.29
N GLN A 144 0.63 -12.33 10.06
CA GLN A 144 1.75 -12.76 9.20
C GLN A 144 3.12 -12.38 9.78
N ASN A 145 3.19 -11.26 10.52
CA ASN A 145 4.40 -10.81 11.21
C ASN A 145 4.37 -11.08 12.73
N ALA A 146 3.31 -11.72 13.23
CA ALA A 146 3.22 -12.08 14.63
C ALA A 146 4.00 -13.38 14.87
N VAL A 147 4.74 -13.42 15.99
CA VAL A 147 5.35 -14.66 16.49
C VAL A 147 4.27 -15.39 17.27
N ILE A 148 4.01 -16.65 16.92
CA ILE A 148 3.01 -17.48 17.57
C ILE A 148 3.75 -18.62 18.27
N LEU A 149 3.62 -18.69 19.58
CA LEU A 149 4.23 -19.70 20.42
C LEU A 149 3.12 -20.50 21.10
N LYS A 150 3.13 -21.82 20.94
CA LYS A 150 2.22 -22.72 21.64
C LYS A 150 2.98 -23.39 22.79
N GLN A 151 2.45 -23.28 24.01
CA GLN A 151 2.98 -23.93 25.20
C GLN A 151 1.84 -24.65 25.91
N ALA A 152 1.73 -25.97 25.71
CA ALA A 152 0.68 -26.82 26.28
C ALA A 152 -0.74 -26.24 26.09
N ASP A 153 -1.29 -25.60 27.13
CA ASP A 153 -2.64 -25.00 27.16
C ASP A 153 -2.65 -23.47 26.97
N ARG A 154 -1.53 -22.91 26.50
CA ARG A 154 -1.38 -21.47 26.26
C ARG A 154 -0.85 -21.17 24.87
N LEU A 155 -1.49 -20.20 24.21
CA LEU A 155 -1.05 -19.62 22.95
C LEU A 155 -0.56 -18.20 23.20
N THR A 156 0.72 -17.94 22.97
CA THR A 156 1.28 -16.59 23.03
C THR A 156 1.39 -16.03 21.62
N ILE A 157 0.73 -14.91 21.37
CA ILE A 157 0.83 -14.15 20.13
C ILE A 157 1.62 -12.89 20.43
N GLU A 158 2.83 -12.81 19.91
CA GLU A 158 3.66 -11.62 20.01
C GLU A 158 3.53 -10.78 18.75
N THR A 159 3.24 -9.50 18.94
CA THR A 159 3.18 -8.54 17.83
C THR A 159 4.22 -7.45 18.03
N ASN A 160 4.72 -6.88 16.94
CA ASN A 160 5.67 -5.78 16.97
C ASN A 160 5.01 -4.40 17.06
N ARG A 161 3.68 -4.33 17.01
CA ARG A 161 2.92 -3.07 17.08
C ARG A 161 1.87 -3.12 18.18
N SER A 162 1.85 -2.10 19.03
CA SER A 162 0.87 -1.95 20.11
C SER A 162 -0.57 -1.92 19.60
N LEU A 163 -0.80 -1.30 18.44
CA LEU A 163 -2.13 -1.28 17.80
C LEU A 163 -2.62 -2.69 17.47
N PHE A 164 -1.75 -3.56 16.97
CA PHE A 164 -2.10 -4.94 16.64
C PHE A 164 -2.32 -5.75 17.92
N ARG A 165 -1.46 -5.58 18.93
CA ARG A 165 -1.66 -6.17 20.26
C ARG A 165 -3.03 -5.82 20.82
N ASP A 166 -3.37 -4.53 20.86
CA ASP A 166 -4.62 -4.04 21.44
C ASP A 166 -5.84 -4.49 20.64
N THR A 167 -5.72 -4.54 19.31
CA THR A 167 -6.79 -5.00 18.42
C THR A 167 -7.05 -6.50 18.60
N ILE A 168 -5.99 -7.33 18.62
CA ILE A 168 -6.08 -8.77 18.86
C ILE A 168 -6.64 -9.04 20.26
N GLU A 169 -6.12 -8.37 21.28
CA GLU A 169 -6.57 -8.52 22.67
C GLU A 169 -8.06 -8.17 22.83
N ARG A 170 -8.52 -7.06 22.24
CA ARG A 170 -9.90 -6.56 22.43
C ARG A 170 -10.94 -7.29 21.58
N GLN A 171 -10.61 -7.59 20.33
CA GLN A 171 -11.62 -8.04 19.35
C GLN A 171 -11.55 -9.53 19.05
N TYR A 172 -10.37 -10.15 19.20
CA TYR A 172 -10.11 -11.49 18.65
C TYR A 172 -9.71 -12.51 19.71
N ARG A 173 -9.18 -12.09 20.85
CA ARG A 173 -8.75 -12.98 21.93
C ARG A 173 -9.83 -13.98 22.33
N ALA A 174 -11.02 -13.49 22.72
CA ALA A 174 -12.11 -14.35 23.16
C ALA A 174 -12.55 -15.37 22.08
N LYS A 175 -12.56 -14.95 20.81
CA LYS A 175 -12.93 -15.82 19.69
C LYS A 175 -11.89 -16.92 19.45
N ILE A 176 -10.61 -16.58 19.56
CA ILE A 176 -9.51 -17.52 19.42
C ILE A 176 -9.50 -18.50 20.60
N GLU A 177 -9.72 -18.04 21.83
CA GLU A 177 -9.82 -18.89 23.02
C GLU A 177 -10.99 -19.88 22.92
N GLU A 178 -12.17 -19.41 22.48
CA GLU A 178 -13.37 -20.23 22.31
C GLU A 178 -13.17 -21.33 21.24
N HIS A 179 -12.57 -21.00 20.11
CA HIS A 179 -12.41 -21.94 18.99
C HIS A 179 -11.23 -22.89 19.15
N LEU A 180 -10.14 -22.44 19.78
CA LEU A 180 -8.96 -23.29 19.98
C LEU A 180 -9.00 -24.04 21.32
N GLY A 181 -9.86 -23.64 22.26
CA GLY A 181 -9.92 -24.22 23.60
C GLY A 181 -8.64 -24.01 24.42
N ILE A 182 -7.87 -22.97 24.09
CA ILE A 182 -6.53 -22.69 24.62
C ILE A 182 -6.51 -21.25 25.15
N THR A 183 -5.81 -20.99 26.24
CA THR A 183 -5.69 -19.63 26.80
C THR A 183 -4.79 -18.77 25.91
N VAL A 184 -5.25 -17.61 25.48
CA VAL A 184 -4.49 -16.74 24.57
C VAL A 184 -3.89 -15.57 25.34
N GLN A 185 -2.59 -15.35 25.17
CA GLN A 185 -1.91 -14.16 25.66
C GLN A 185 -1.35 -13.36 24.49
N VAL A 186 -1.69 -12.07 24.42
CA VAL A 186 -1.16 -11.18 23.40
C VAL A 186 -0.10 -10.27 23.99
N CYS A 187 1.15 -10.41 23.54
CA CYS A 187 2.27 -9.63 24.02
C CYS A 187 2.76 -8.65 22.95
N LEU A 188 3.30 -7.53 23.41
CA LEU A 188 4.12 -6.67 22.56
C LEU A 188 5.54 -7.23 22.61
N ASN A 189 6.11 -7.62 21.47
CA ASN A 189 7.52 -7.94 21.39
C ASN A 189 8.30 -6.62 21.41
N THR A 190 8.84 -6.27 22.57
CA THR A 190 9.56 -5.02 22.80
C THR A 190 11.05 -5.11 22.52
N GLY A 191 11.57 -6.23 21.96
CA GLY A 191 12.99 -6.40 21.63
C GLY A 191 13.92 -5.92 22.75
N ALA A 192 13.90 -6.58 23.91
CA ALA A 192 14.73 -6.18 25.05
C ALA A 192 16.10 -6.89 25.03
N GLY A 193 17.16 -6.11 24.79
CA GLY A 193 18.58 -6.42 25.08
C GLY A 193 19.25 -7.42 24.12
N GLU A 194 20.44 -7.18 23.56
CA GLU A 194 21.59 -6.31 23.90
C GLU A 194 22.19 -5.64 22.64
#